data_AF-A0A1G3QWS5-F1
#
_entry.id   AF-A0A1G3QWS5-F1
#
_cell.length_a   1.000
_cell.length_b   1.000
_cell.length_c   1.000
_cell.angle_alpha   90.00
_cell.angle_beta   90.00
_cell.angle_gamma   90.00
#
_symmetry.space_group_name_H-M   'P 1'
#
loop_
_entity.id
_entity.type
_entity.pdbx_description
1 polymer ?
#
loop_
_entity_poly.entity_id
_entity_poly.type
_entity_poly.pdbx_seq_one_letter_code
_entity_poly.pdbx_strand_id
1 'polypeptide(L)'
;MAIVMDKKIMVCAFTALIIVTAVSVYSQDKKKSEKTDILLTDIAGNITSYKSKTITLRLRLKYLDRIFEKITFYDSKNHDIVFEISSKQIKKRIARDMLNLHEGMGYFVTFTVQKVGSAGEIIAELQGFKPVILDYMP
;
A
#
# COMPACT_ATOMS: atom_id res chain seq x y z
N MET A 1 -40.44 35.60 33.66
CA MET A 1 -39.17 36.35 33.57
C MET A 1 -38.38 35.72 32.44
N ALA A 2 -38.41 36.32 31.25
CA ALA A 2 -37.82 35.74 30.04
C ALA A 2 -36.32 36.00 30.01
N ILE A 3 -35.51 34.94 29.97
CA ILE A 3 -34.07 35.03 29.75
C ILE A 3 -33.89 35.28 28.25
N VAL A 4 -33.62 36.54 27.91
CA VAL A 4 -33.17 36.93 26.57
C VAL A 4 -31.75 36.41 26.41
N MET A 5 -31.60 35.25 25.78
CA MET A 5 -30.31 34.71 25.39
C MET A 5 -29.87 35.34 24.06
N ASP A 6 -28.72 36.01 24.12
CA ASP A 6 -28.13 36.82 23.08
C ASP A 6 -27.66 35.97 21.88
N LYS A 7 -28.11 36.30 20.67
CA LYS A 7 -27.84 35.54 19.42
C LYS A 7 -26.35 35.36 19.13
N LYS A 8 -25.48 36.21 19.68
CA LYS A 8 -24.02 36.16 19.49
C LYS A 8 -23.35 35.01 20.25
N ILE A 9 -23.88 34.62 21.40
CA ILE A 9 -23.30 33.54 22.24
C ILE A 9 -23.57 32.17 21.60
N MET A 10 -24.69 32.02 20.88
CA MET A 10 -25.08 30.79 20.22
C MET A 10 -24.23 30.48 18.97
N VAL A 11 -23.72 31.50 18.27
CA VAL A 11 -22.91 31.33 17.06
C VAL A 11 -21.49 30.84 17.39
N CYS A 12 -20.90 31.33 18.48
CA CYS A 12 -19.55 30.93 18.88
C CYS A 12 -19.48 29.48 19.42
N ALA A 13 -20.55 29.00 20.07
CA ALA A 13 -20.62 27.63 20.58
C ALA A 13 -20.72 26.58 19.46
N PHE A 14 -21.39 26.91 18.35
CA PHE A 14 -21.53 26.00 17.22
C PHE A 14 -20.28 25.91 16.33
N THR A 15 -19.47 26.97 16.23
CA THR A 15 -18.23 26.94 15.43
C THR A 15 -17.08 26.19 16.11
N ALA A 16 -17.06 26.11 17.44
CA ALA A 16 -16.02 25.37 18.16
C ALA A 16 -16.22 23.83 18.11
N LEU A 17 -17.45 23.36 17.91
CA LEU A 17 -17.76 21.92 17.91
C LEU A 17 -17.36 21.21 16.60
N ILE A 18 -17.26 21.94 15.49
CA ILE A 18 -16.94 21.35 14.18
C ILE A 18 -15.42 21.14 14.01
N ILE A 19 -14.58 21.89 14.71
CA ILE A 19 -13.11 21.79 14.54
C ILE A 19 -12.53 20.58 15.30
N VAL A 20 -13.20 20.10 16.35
CA VAL A 20 -12.70 18.97 17.16
C VAL A 20 -12.92 17.60 16.49
N THR A 21 -13.83 17.48 15.53
CA THR A 21 -14.07 16.20 14.82
C THR A 21 -13.20 16.01 13.58
N ALA A 22 -12.53 17.06 13.08
CA ALA A 22 -11.67 16.96 11.89
C ALA A 22 -10.24 16.47 12.19
N VAL A 23 -9.78 16.54 13.45
CA VAL A 23 -8.39 16.22 13.82
C VAL A 23 -8.20 14.72 14.11
N SER A 24 -9.27 13.95 14.30
CA SER A 24 -9.17 12.54 14.73
C SER A 24 -8.95 11.53 13.60
N VAL A 25 -8.94 11.95 12.33
CA VAL A 25 -8.78 11.03 11.18
C VAL A 25 -7.31 10.85 10.74
N TYR A 26 -6.37 11.62 11.28
CA TYR A 26 -4.96 11.57 10.83
C TYR A 26 -4.04 10.65 11.66
N SER A 27 -4.61 9.85 12.56
CA SER A 27 -3.84 8.94 13.41
C SER A 27 -4.36 7.51 13.29
N GLN A 28 -4.22 6.91 12.10
CA GLN A 28 -4.22 5.45 12.00
C GLN A 28 -2.93 4.93 11.35
N ASP A 29 -2.32 4.03 12.12
CA ASP A 29 -1.33 3.01 11.76
C ASP A 29 0.08 3.43 11.36
N LYS A 30 0.86 3.78 12.39
CA LYS A 30 2.21 3.22 12.52
C LYS A 30 2.23 2.07 13.52
N LYS A 31 1.44 1.01 13.28
CA LYS A 31 1.73 -0.29 13.91
C LYS A 31 3.00 -0.84 13.26
N LYS A 32 4.09 -0.78 14.01
CA LYS A 32 5.34 -1.49 13.74
C LYS A 32 5.00 -2.98 13.69
N SER A 33 4.81 -3.50 12.48
CA SER A 33 4.43 -4.90 12.24
C SER A 33 5.49 -5.80 12.86
N GLU A 34 5.07 -6.58 13.85
CA GLU A 34 5.71 -7.84 14.20
C GLU A 34 5.84 -8.61 12.89
N LYS A 35 7.09 -8.84 12.46
CA LYS A 35 7.42 -9.21 11.08
C LYS A 35 7.26 -10.72 10.92
N THR A 36 6.02 -11.19 10.90
CA THR A 36 5.71 -12.51 10.35
C THR A 36 6.07 -12.44 8.87
N ASP A 37 7.00 -13.28 8.40
CA ASP A 37 7.37 -13.36 6.99
C ASP A 37 6.19 -13.97 6.20
N ILE A 38 5.20 -13.14 5.86
CA ILE A 38 4.04 -13.52 5.05
C ILE A 38 4.53 -13.88 3.64
N LEU A 39 4.22 -15.11 3.20
CA LEU A 39 4.52 -15.57 1.84
C LEU A 39 3.39 -15.22 0.88
N LEU A 40 3.68 -15.24 -0.42
CA LEU A 40 2.64 -15.04 -1.44
C LEU A 40 1.61 -16.19 -1.40
N THR A 41 2.06 -17.42 -1.17
CA THR A 41 1.15 -18.57 -0.99
C THR A 41 0.16 -18.40 0.15
N ASP A 42 0.56 -17.74 1.24
CA ASP A 42 -0.31 -17.52 2.40
C ASP A 42 -1.44 -16.54 2.05
N ILE A 43 -1.11 -15.51 1.25
CA ILE A 43 -2.09 -14.55 0.73
C ILE A 43 -3.05 -15.25 -0.23
N ALA A 44 -2.53 -16.09 -1.12
CA ALA A 44 -3.36 -16.83 -2.08
C ALA A 44 -4.32 -17.80 -1.38
N GLY A 45 -3.82 -18.56 -0.40
CA GLY A 45 -4.61 -19.52 0.38
C GLY A 45 -5.66 -18.89 1.29
N ASN A 46 -5.48 -17.62 1.69
CA ASN A 46 -6.40 -16.89 2.56
C ASN A 46 -6.88 -15.56 1.95
N ILE A 47 -7.22 -15.58 0.67
CA ILE A 47 -7.59 -14.37 -0.08
C ILE A 47 -8.71 -13.56 0.59
N THR A 48 -9.68 -14.21 1.23
CA THR A 48 -10.80 -13.55 1.91
C THR A 48 -10.31 -12.57 2.99
N SER A 49 -9.22 -12.91 3.68
CA SER A 49 -8.65 -12.05 4.72
C SER A 49 -7.79 -10.91 4.17
N TYR A 50 -7.31 -11.03 2.93
CA TYR A 50 -6.37 -10.09 2.33
C TYR A 50 -6.97 -9.22 1.22
N LYS A 51 -8.13 -9.59 0.68
CA LYS A 51 -8.80 -8.84 -0.37
C LYS A 51 -8.97 -7.37 0.00
N SER A 52 -8.66 -6.49 -0.94
CA SER A 52 -8.68 -5.02 -0.81
C SER A 52 -7.70 -4.44 0.21
N LYS A 53 -6.85 -5.26 0.86
CA LYS A 53 -5.81 -4.76 1.75
C LYS A 53 -4.58 -4.37 0.95
N THR A 54 -3.94 -3.30 1.40
CA THR A 54 -2.61 -2.90 0.95
C THR A 54 -1.58 -3.57 1.83
N ILE A 55 -0.71 -4.36 1.22
CA ILE A 55 0.30 -5.17 1.89
C ILE A 55 1.67 -4.73 1.39
N THR A 56 2.65 -4.71 2.28
CA THR A 56 4.06 -4.51 1.91
C THR A 56 4.84 -5.78 2.23
N LEU A 57 5.42 -6.41 1.21
CA LEU A 57 6.26 -7.59 1.37
C LEU A 57 7.69 -7.31 0.93
N ARG A 58 8.63 -8.01 1.55
CA ARG A 58 10.01 -8.06 1.06
C ARG A 58 10.11 -9.11 -0.04
N LEU A 59 10.20 -8.66 -1.30
CA LEU A 59 10.30 -9.51 -2.47
C LEU A 59 11.60 -9.24 -3.22
N ARG A 60 12.00 -10.14 -4.10
CA ARG A 60 13.13 -9.92 -5.03
C ARG A 60 12.60 -9.63 -6.42
N LEU A 61 13.26 -8.73 -7.13
CA LEU A 61 12.92 -8.50 -8.54
C LEU A 61 13.37 -9.70 -9.36
N LYS A 62 12.44 -10.28 -10.14
CA LYS A 62 12.75 -11.30 -11.12
C LYS A 62 13.21 -10.66 -12.42
N TYR A 63 12.34 -9.85 -13.02
CA TYR A 63 12.62 -9.10 -14.25
C TYR A 63 11.55 -8.01 -14.49
N LEU A 64 11.86 -7.08 -15.39
CA LEU A 64 10.95 -6.05 -15.90
C LEU A 64 10.76 -6.24 -17.40
N ASP A 65 9.52 -6.55 -17.81
CA ASP A 65 9.12 -6.62 -19.21
C ASP A 65 8.68 -5.23 -19.70
N ARG A 66 9.51 -4.61 -20.53
CA ARG A 66 9.22 -3.28 -21.09
C ARG A 66 8.30 -3.32 -22.31
N ILE A 67 8.14 -4.47 -22.94
CA ILE A 67 7.29 -4.62 -24.14
C ILE A 67 5.84 -4.78 -23.71
N PHE A 68 5.60 -5.67 -22.75
CA PHE A 68 4.26 -5.94 -22.20
C PHE A 68 3.95 -5.12 -20.96
N GLU A 69 4.88 -4.26 -20.54
CA GLU A 69 4.72 -3.36 -19.39
C GLU A 69 4.30 -4.13 -18.12
N LYS A 70 5.07 -5.17 -17.81
CA LYS A 70 4.87 -6.03 -16.63
C LYS A 70 6.13 -6.05 -15.78
N ILE A 71 5.96 -6.05 -14.47
CA ILE A 71 7.06 -6.26 -13.52
C ILE A 71 6.77 -7.48 -12.67
N THR A 72 7.78 -8.35 -12.54
CA THR A 72 7.66 -9.63 -11.83
C THR A 72 8.58 -9.65 -10.63
N PHE A 73 8.01 -9.92 -9.47
CA PHE A 73 8.75 -10.14 -8.23
C PHE A 73 8.54 -11.57 -7.74
N TYR A 74 9.40 -12.04 -6.84
CA TYR A 74 9.25 -13.35 -6.21
C TYR A 74 9.58 -13.33 -4.72
N ASP A 75 8.95 -14.22 -3.96
CA ASP A 75 9.21 -14.41 -2.53
C ASP A 75 10.38 -15.36 -2.24
N SER A 76 10.66 -15.62 -0.97
CA SER A 76 11.75 -16.52 -0.54
C SER A 76 11.54 -17.99 -0.94
N LYS A 77 10.34 -18.37 -1.37
CA LYS A 77 9.96 -19.70 -1.83
C LYS A 77 9.81 -19.77 -3.35
N ASN A 78 10.27 -18.75 -4.07
CA ASN A 78 10.21 -18.65 -5.53
C ASN A 78 8.78 -18.61 -6.10
N HIS A 79 7.80 -18.14 -5.33
CA HIS A 79 6.49 -17.83 -5.90
C HIS A 79 6.53 -16.46 -6.55
N ASP A 80 6.03 -16.37 -7.77
CA ASP A 80 6.01 -15.13 -8.54
C ASP A 80 4.74 -14.32 -8.24
N ILE A 81 4.87 -13.01 -8.31
CA ILE A 81 3.76 -12.07 -8.43
C ILE A 81 4.07 -11.10 -9.59
N VAL A 82 3.08 -10.94 -10.47
CA VAL A 82 3.20 -10.15 -11.70
C VAL A 82 2.27 -8.95 -11.60
N PHE A 83 2.80 -7.77 -11.86
CA PHE A 83 2.02 -6.53 -11.90
C PHE A 83 2.02 -5.94 -13.30
N GLU A 84 0.85 -5.59 -13.79
CA GLU A 84 0.71 -4.75 -14.98
C GLU A 84 0.97 -3.29 -14.61
N ILE A 85 1.91 -2.65 -15.31
CA ILE A 85 2.33 -1.26 -15.07
C ILE A 85 2.03 -0.36 -16.28
N SER A 86 1.13 -0.80 -17.16
CA SER A 86 0.79 -0.09 -18.40
C SER A 86 0.08 1.25 -18.17
N SER A 87 -0.63 1.38 -17.05
CA SER A 87 -1.42 2.57 -16.76
C SER A 87 -0.56 3.81 -16.51
N LYS A 88 -0.98 4.95 -17.08
CA LYS A 88 -0.28 6.25 -16.92
C LYS A 88 -0.13 6.65 -15.44
N GLN A 89 -1.12 6.31 -14.61
CA GLN A 89 -1.11 6.60 -13.19
C GLN A 89 -0.03 5.80 -12.46
N ILE A 90 0.05 4.49 -12.70
CA ILE A 90 1.07 3.62 -12.12
C ILE A 90 2.47 4.06 -12.58
N LYS A 91 2.66 4.29 -13.89
CA LYS A 91 3.95 4.78 -14.43
C LYS A 91 4.42 6.04 -13.73
N LYS A 92 3.54 7.04 -13.58
CA LYS A 92 3.88 8.29 -12.89
C LYS A 92 4.25 8.04 -11.43
N ARG A 93 3.54 7.13 -10.75
CA ARG A 93 3.76 6.78 -9.34
C ARG A 93 5.13 6.14 -9.11
N ILE A 94 5.51 5.18 -9.97
CA ILE A 94 6.71 4.37 -9.79
C ILE A 94 7.92 4.84 -10.61
N ALA A 95 7.80 5.93 -11.39
CA ALA A 95 8.84 6.40 -12.32
C ALA A 95 10.21 6.60 -11.66
N ARG A 96 10.23 7.13 -10.43
CA ARG A 96 11.49 7.33 -9.69
C ARG A 96 12.07 6.02 -9.16
N ASP A 97 11.21 5.12 -8.70
CA ASP A 97 11.63 3.83 -8.15
C ASP A 97 12.22 2.93 -9.25
N MET A 98 11.70 3.05 -10.48
CA MET A 98 12.20 2.34 -11.67
C MET A 98 13.64 2.67 -12.04
N LEU A 99 14.16 3.84 -11.66
CA LEU A 99 15.55 4.23 -11.97
C LEU A 99 16.58 3.39 -11.20
N ASN A 100 16.19 2.83 -10.06
CA ASN A 100 17.06 2.05 -9.17
C ASN A 100 16.68 0.55 -9.20
N LEU A 101 16.05 0.12 -10.28
CA LEU A 101 15.54 -1.23 -10.43
C LEU A 101 16.64 -2.14 -10.99
N HIS A 102 17.00 -3.18 -10.23
CA HIS A 102 18.03 -4.15 -10.59
C HIS A 102 17.53 -5.56 -10.30
N GLU A 103 17.73 -6.46 -11.25
CA GLU A 103 17.32 -7.87 -11.13
C GLU A 103 18.04 -8.56 -9.97
N GLY A 104 17.32 -9.45 -9.29
CA GLY A 104 17.82 -10.16 -8.11
C GLY A 104 17.85 -9.33 -6.82
N MET A 105 17.74 -8.00 -6.88
CA MET A 105 17.73 -7.17 -5.67
C MET A 105 16.43 -7.28 -4.88
N GLY A 106 16.54 -7.08 -3.56
CA GLY A 106 15.41 -7.08 -2.64
C GLY A 106 14.73 -5.72 -2.54
N TYR A 107 13.41 -5.72 -2.59
CA TYR A 107 12.54 -4.56 -2.49
C TYR A 107 11.44 -4.78 -1.47
N PHE A 108 11.05 -3.72 -0.76
CA PHE A 108 9.76 -3.66 -0.09
C PHE A 108 8.72 -3.26 -1.13
N VAL A 109 7.92 -4.23 -1.58
CA VAL A 109 6.90 -4.05 -2.61
C VAL A 109 5.55 -3.88 -1.93
N THR A 110 4.92 -2.73 -2.16
CA THR A 110 3.58 -2.41 -1.67
C THR A 110 2.55 -2.59 -2.76
N PHE A 111 1.51 -3.39 -2.49
CA PHE A 111 0.46 -3.68 -3.46
C PHE A 111 -0.89 -3.88 -2.78
N THR A 112 -1.97 -3.64 -3.52
CA THR A 112 -3.34 -3.86 -3.07
C THR A 112 -3.87 -5.14 -3.69
N VAL A 113 -4.22 -6.12 -2.84
CA VAL A 113 -4.73 -7.41 -3.29
C VAL A 113 -6.14 -7.26 -3.86
N GLN A 114 -6.38 -7.75 -5.07
CA GLN A 114 -7.72 -7.70 -5.69
C GLN A 114 -8.42 -9.06 -5.62
N LYS A 115 -7.75 -10.12 -6.10
CA LYS A 115 -8.29 -11.48 -6.17
C LYS A 115 -7.17 -12.50 -6.39
N VAL A 116 -7.52 -13.78 -6.38
CA VAL A 116 -6.67 -14.89 -6.83
C VAL A 116 -7.25 -15.42 -8.14
N GLY A 117 -6.39 -15.67 -9.13
CA GLY A 117 -6.77 -16.26 -10.39
C GLY A 117 -7.00 -17.77 -10.28
N SER A 118 -7.45 -18.39 -11.36
CA SER A 118 -7.81 -19.82 -11.36
C SER A 118 -6.61 -20.75 -11.19
N ALA A 119 -5.39 -20.28 -11.46
CA ALA A 119 -4.16 -21.06 -11.27
C ALA A 119 -3.47 -20.76 -9.92
N GLY A 120 -4.15 -20.04 -9.01
CA GLY A 120 -3.60 -19.69 -7.69
C GLY A 120 -2.70 -18.46 -7.70
N GLU A 121 -2.60 -17.75 -8.82
CA GLU A 121 -1.83 -16.52 -8.94
C GLU A 121 -2.53 -15.34 -8.25
N ILE A 122 -1.77 -14.49 -7.57
CA ILE A 122 -2.30 -13.29 -6.94
C ILE A 122 -2.47 -12.20 -8.00
N ILE A 123 -3.68 -11.68 -8.11
CA ILE A 123 -3.99 -10.51 -8.93
C ILE A 123 -4.06 -9.30 -7.99
N ALA A 124 -3.16 -8.36 -8.19
CA ALA A 124 -2.98 -7.20 -7.32
C ALA A 124 -2.59 -5.95 -8.10
N GLU A 125 -2.86 -4.78 -7.53
CA GLU A 125 -2.42 -3.50 -8.06
C GLU A 125 -1.14 -3.06 -7.37
N LEU A 126 -0.10 -2.75 -8.17
CA LEU A 126 1.15 -2.21 -7.64
C LEU A 126 0.95 -0.77 -7.14
N GLN A 127 1.25 -0.56 -5.86
CA GLN A 127 1.26 0.78 -5.25
C GLN A 127 2.66 1.40 -5.26
N GLY A 128 3.72 0.59 -5.17
CA GLY A 128 5.09 1.07 -5.28
C GLY A 128 6.08 0.06 -4.74
N PHE A 129 7.38 0.37 -4.83
CA PHE A 129 8.41 -0.47 -4.24
C PHE A 129 9.64 0.36 -3.88
N LYS A 130 10.36 -0.03 -2.83
CA LYS A 130 11.60 0.63 -2.40
C LYS A 130 12.73 -0.38 -2.20
N PRO A 131 13.97 -0.08 -2.61
CA PRO A 131 15.10 -0.96 -2.34
C PRO A 131 15.26 -1.21 -0.85
N VAL A 132 15.48 -2.47 -0.44
CA VAL A 132 15.70 -2.82 0.97
C VAL A 132 17.00 -2.19 1.51
N ILE A 133 17.97 -1.89 0.63
CA ILE A 133 19.28 -1.34 1.00
C ILE A 133 19.14 0.03 1.71
N LEU A 134 18.06 0.77 1.44
CA LEU A 134 17.83 2.08 2.08
C LEU A 134 17.62 2.00 3.60
N ASP A 135 17.26 0.84 4.15
CA ASP A 135 17.11 0.66 5.60
C ASP A 135 18.45 0.45 6.34
N TYR A 136 19.55 0.23 5.60
CA TYR A 136 20.87 -0.10 6.15
C TYR A 136 21.90 1.04 6.03
N MET A 137 21.53 2.19 5.48
CA MET A 137 22.40 3.37 5.48
C MET A 137 22.11 4.22 6.73
N PRO A 138 23.11 4.44 7.60
CA PRO A 138 22.98 5.29 8.80
C PRO A 138 22.78 6.77 8.46
#